data_AF-A0A699YYG1-F1
#
_entry.id   AF-A0A699YYG1-F1
#
_cell.length_a   1.000
_cell.length_b   1.000
_cell.length_c   1.000
_cell.angle_alpha   90.00
_cell.angle_beta   90.00
_cell.angle_gamma   90.00
#
_symmetry.space_group_name_H-M   'P 1'
#
loop_
_entity.id
_entity.type
_entity.pdbx_description
1 polymer ?
#
loop_
_entity_poly.entity_id
_entity_poly.type
_entity_poly.pdbx_seq_one_letter_code
_entity_poly.pdbx_strand_id
1 'polypeptide(L)'
;SSIVAAVEEGRVIFDNLRKTIAYTLTHALPELFPIFLNLALSFPLGLGGLLILSIDLVTEQGPAISLAYEPAEANVMLRPPRDVATERLIDGRLLRYSYLIAGVLQSAVCMIAFFSVFWWYGISVPQVAFGIDRGNFLVPDGSSSNLDTTR
;
A
#
# COMPACT_ATOMS: atom_id res chain seq x y z
N SER A 1 -6.36 6.19 -42.48
CA SER A 1 -6.39 5.09 -41.50
C SER A 1 -5.63 5.39 -40.21
N SER A 2 -4.58 6.21 -40.22
CA SER A 2 -3.78 6.55 -39.02
C SER A 2 -4.55 7.30 -37.93
N ILE A 3 -5.46 8.21 -38.29
CA ILE A 3 -6.24 8.99 -37.31
C ILE A 3 -7.15 8.09 -36.47
N VAL A 4 -7.80 7.10 -37.09
CA VAL A 4 -8.69 6.16 -36.40
C VAL A 4 -7.88 5.28 -35.45
N ALA A 5 -6.73 4.77 -35.90
CA ALA A 5 -5.82 4.00 -35.05
C ALA A 5 -5.27 4.83 -33.88
N ALA A 6 -4.92 6.10 -34.11
CA ALA A 6 -4.46 7.00 -33.04
C ALA A 6 -5.55 7.28 -31.99
N VAL A 7 -6.81 7.41 -32.42
CA VAL A 7 -7.96 7.56 -31.51
C VAL A 7 -8.18 6.28 -30.71
N GLU A 8 -8.07 5.11 -31.33
CA GLU A 8 -8.17 3.82 -30.65
C GLU A 8 -7.13 3.67 -29.55
N GLU A 9 -5.85 3.86 -29.89
CA GLU A 9 -4.73 3.80 -28.94
C GLU A 9 -4.87 4.80 -27.79
N GLY A 10 -5.27 6.04 -28.09
CA GLY A 10 -5.47 7.07 -27.06
C GLY A 10 -6.56 6.69 -26.05
N ARG A 11 -7.59 5.95 -26.49
CA ARG A 11 -8.66 5.45 -25.61
C ARG A 11 -8.19 4.28 -24.75
N VAL A 12 -7.36 3.39 -25.29
CA VAL A 12 -6.77 2.26 -24.55
C VAL A 12 -5.81 2.76 -23.47
N ILE A 13 -4.90 3.67 -23.82
CA ILE A 13 -3.93 4.25 -22.88
C ILE A 13 -4.63 4.95 -21.72
N PHE A 14 -5.74 5.66 -21.96
CA PHE A 14 -6.49 6.32 -20.90
C PHE A 14 -7.06 5.33 -19.86
N ASP A 15 -7.62 4.21 -20.31
CA ASP A 15 -8.17 3.20 -19.41
C ASP A 15 -7.06 2.49 -18.63
N ASN A 16 -5.97 2.14 -19.31
CA ASN A 16 -4.82 1.51 -18.68
C ASN A 16 -4.17 2.42 -17.62
N LEU A 17 -4.04 3.73 -17.91
CA LEU A 17 -3.56 4.71 -16.94
C LEU A 17 -4.47 4.82 -15.71
N ARG A 18 -5.79 4.74 -15.88
CA ARG A 18 -6.73 4.72 -14.75
C ARG A 18 -6.48 3.50 -13.85
N LYS A 19 -6.22 2.32 -14.43
CA LYS A 19 -5.89 1.10 -13.66
C LYS A 19 -4.56 1.26 -12.93
N THR A 20 -3.52 1.76 -13.59
CA THR A 20 -2.20 1.99 -12.98
C THR A 20 -2.29 2.98 -11.81
N ILE A 21 -3.00 4.11 -11.96
CA ILE A 21 -3.18 5.10 -10.89
C ILE A 21 -3.98 4.50 -9.73
N ALA A 22 -5.03 3.74 -10.01
CA ALA A 22 -5.83 3.08 -8.97
C ALA A 22 -4.99 2.07 -8.17
N TYR A 23 -4.14 1.31 -8.86
CA TYR A 23 -3.18 0.40 -8.24
C TYR A 23 -2.21 1.16 -7.34
N THR A 24 -1.58 2.23 -7.84
CA THR A 24 -0.63 3.05 -7.05
C THR A 24 -1.26 3.66 -5.79
N LEU A 25 -2.46 4.24 -5.91
CA LEU A 25 -3.13 4.83 -4.76
C LEU A 25 -3.56 3.81 -3.70
N THR A 26 -3.75 2.54 -4.09
CA THR A 26 -4.21 1.49 -3.17
C THR A 26 -3.10 1.04 -2.21
N HIS A 27 -1.85 0.88 -2.69
CA HIS A 27 -0.75 0.41 -1.84
C HIS A 27 -0.11 1.50 -0.98
N ALA A 28 -0.25 2.78 -1.35
CA ALA A 28 0.23 3.90 -0.53
C ALA A 28 -0.44 3.98 0.86
N LEU A 29 -1.65 3.43 1.02
CA LEU A 29 -2.37 3.40 2.30
C LEU A 29 -1.72 2.45 3.33
N PRO A 30 -1.48 1.17 3.01
CA PRO A 30 -0.73 0.22 3.85
C PRO A 30 0.67 0.67 4.26
N GLU A 31 1.31 1.57 3.51
CA GLU A 31 2.61 2.13 3.86
C GLU A 31 2.50 3.27 4.88
N LEU A 32 1.49 4.12 4.72
CA LEU A 32 1.22 5.21 5.65
C LEU A 32 0.67 4.70 6.99
N PHE A 33 -0.10 3.61 6.98
CA PHE A 33 -0.82 3.12 8.15
C PHE A 33 0.10 2.71 9.33
N PRO A 34 1.20 1.95 9.14
CA PRO A 34 2.17 1.65 10.19
C PRO A 34 2.88 2.89 10.76
N ILE A 35 3.20 3.87 9.91
CA ILE A 35 3.80 5.14 10.34
C ILE A 35 2.79 5.92 11.20
N PHE A 36 1.54 5.99 10.75
CA PHE A 36 0.47 6.64 11.49
C PHE A 36 0.26 6.00 12.86
N LEU A 37 0.28 4.66 12.94
CA LEU A 37 0.16 3.95 14.22
C LEU A 37 1.39 4.14 15.12
N ASN A 38 2.59 4.17 14.56
CA ASN A 38 3.80 4.54 15.32
C ASN A 38 3.67 5.95 15.92
N LEU A 39 3.19 6.92 15.15
CA LEU A 39 3.03 8.29 15.61
C LEU A 39 1.88 8.45 16.63
N ALA A 40 0.74 7.81 16.39
CA ALA A 40 -0.47 8.00 17.20
C ALA A 40 -0.50 7.13 18.47
N LEU A 41 0.05 5.92 18.42
CA LEU A 41 -0.02 4.93 19.50
C LEU A 41 1.36 4.50 20.01
N SER A 42 2.45 5.15 19.58
CA SER A 42 3.83 4.77 19.90
C SER A 42 4.14 3.30 19.57
N PHE A 43 3.46 2.75 18.55
CA PHE A 43 3.67 1.38 18.09
C PHE A 43 5.10 1.19 17.55
N PRO A 44 5.73 0.01 17.68
CA PRO A 44 7.03 -0.22 17.09
C PRO A 44 7.02 0.01 15.58
N LEU A 45 8.10 0.59 15.06
CA LEU A 45 8.28 0.81 13.62
C LEU A 45 8.24 -0.52 12.87
N GLY A 46 7.12 -0.79 12.20
CA GLY A 46 6.95 -2.01 11.41
C GLY A 46 7.68 -1.98 10.07
N LEU A 47 7.81 -0.80 9.45
CA LEU A 47 8.51 -0.57 8.19
C LEU A 47 9.44 0.63 8.32
N GLY A 48 10.72 0.44 8.04
CA GLY A 48 11.68 1.54 7.94
C GLY A 48 11.52 2.31 6.63
N GLY A 49 11.92 3.59 6.62
CA GLY A 49 11.80 4.44 5.42
C GLY A 49 12.51 3.88 4.17
N LEU A 50 13.65 3.21 4.34
CA LEU A 50 14.34 2.52 3.24
C LEU A 50 13.52 1.38 2.63
N LEU A 51 12.75 0.63 3.45
CA LEU A 51 11.92 -0.47 2.97
C LEU A 51 10.73 0.07 2.16
N ILE A 52 10.11 1.16 2.63
CA ILE A 52 9.02 1.84 1.93
C ILE A 52 9.51 2.32 0.55
N LEU A 53 10.62 3.07 0.51
CA LEU A 53 11.21 3.51 -0.75
C LEU A 53 11.58 2.34 -1.68
N SER A 54 12.02 1.22 -1.12
CA SER A 54 12.33 0.02 -1.91
C SER A 54 11.05 -0.58 -2.53
N ILE A 55 9.93 -0.57 -1.82
CA ILE A 55 8.64 -1.04 -2.34
C ILE A 55 8.20 -0.13 -3.49
N ASP A 56 8.04 1.17 -3.23
CA ASP A 56 7.55 2.17 -4.20
C ASP A 56 8.40 2.27 -5.48
N LEU A 57 9.73 2.24 -5.33
CA LEU A 57 10.64 2.49 -6.45
C LEU A 57 11.07 1.22 -7.18
N VAL A 58 11.13 0.08 -6.49
CA VAL A 58 11.65 -1.16 -7.10
C VAL A 58 10.52 -2.11 -7.42
N THR A 59 9.70 -2.44 -6.43
CA THR A 59 8.68 -3.48 -6.58
C THR A 59 7.47 -3.00 -7.36
N GLU A 60 7.02 -1.75 -7.12
CA GLU A 60 5.78 -1.24 -7.70
C GLU A 60 5.90 -0.81 -9.17
N GLN A 61 7.10 -0.50 -9.66
CA GLN A 61 7.31 -0.04 -11.04
C GLN A 61 6.96 -1.12 -12.08
N GLY A 62 7.33 -2.38 -11.82
CA GLY A 62 7.09 -3.49 -12.75
C GLY A 62 5.59 -3.72 -13.02
N PRO A 63 4.77 -3.97 -11.99
CA PRO A 63 3.33 -4.11 -12.12
C PRO A 63 2.64 -2.87 -12.72
N ALA A 64 3.06 -1.67 -12.32
CA ALA A 64 2.49 -0.42 -12.83
C ALA A 64 2.68 -0.27 -14.35
N ILE A 65 3.88 -0.58 -14.85
CA ILE A 65 4.19 -0.57 -16.29
C ILE A 65 3.45 -1.70 -17.00
N SER A 66 3.36 -2.89 -16.39
CA SER A 66 2.62 -4.01 -16.97
C SER A 66 1.13 -3.68 -17.19
N LEU A 67 0.50 -2.98 -16.24
CA LEU A 67 -0.88 -2.51 -16.38
C LEU A 67 -1.03 -1.45 -17.49
N ALA A 68 -0.01 -0.62 -17.69
CA ALA A 68 -0.03 0.40 -18.76
C ALA A 68 -0.07 -0.23 -20.16
N TYR A 69 0.52 -1.42 -20.32
CA TYR A 69 0.59 -2.19 -21.57
C TYR A 69 -0.53 -3.23 -21.74
N GLU A 70 -1.57 -3.19 -20.91
CA GLU A 70 -2.69 -4.13 -21.01
C GLU A 70 -3.44 -3.97 -22.35
N PRO A 71 -3.84 -5.08 -23.02
CA PRO A 71 -4.54 -4.99 -24.30
C PRO A 71 -5.89 -4.28 -24.19
N ALA A 72 -6.35 -3.71 -25.30
CA ALA A 72 -7.62 -3.02 -25.39
C ALA A 72 -8.79 -3.89 -24.91
N GLU A 73 -9.64 -3.33 -24.05
CA GLU A 73 -10.89 -3.99 -23.67
C GLU A 73 -11.83 -4.10 -24.88
N ALA A 74 -12.69 -5.12 -24.90
CA ALA A 74 -13.56 -5.39 -26.04
C ALA A 74 -14.45 -4.16 -26.34
N ASN A 75 -14.53 -3.80 -27.63
CA ASN A 75 -15.39 -2.73 -28.15
C ASN A 75 -15.02 -1.28 -27.72
N VAL A 76 -13.74 -1.01 -27.45
CA VAL A 76 -13.24 0.35 -27.15
C VAL A 76 -13.64 1.40 -28.21
N MET A 77 -13.80 1.01 -29.48
CA MET A 77 -14.21 1.93 -30.56
C MET A 77 -15.73 2.10 -30.69
N LEU A 78 -16.55 1.20 -30.14
CA LEU A 78 -18.02 1.29 -30.19
C LEU A 78 -18.62 2.14 -29.07
N ARG A 79 -17.89 2.35 -27.96
CA ARG A 79 -18.32 3.24 -26.89
C ARG A 79 -18.32 4.71 -27.36
N PRO A 80 -19.27 5.55 -26.91
CA PRO A 80 -19.30 6.97 -27.25
C PRO A 80 -18.07 7.72 -26.69
N PRO A 81 -17.67 8.86 -27.27
CA PRO A 81 -16.57 9.68 -26.76
C PRO A 81 -16.80 10.06 -25.29
N ARG A 82 -15.73 10.03 -24.50
CA ARG A 82 -15.75 10.33 -23.06
C ARG A 82 -16.32 11.72 -22.80
N ASP A 83 -17.21 11.83 -21.83
CA ASP A 83 -17.65 13.12 -21.31
C ASP A 83 -16.68 13.60 -20.22
N VAL A 84 -15.92 14.65 -20.52
CA VAL A 84 -14.90 15.22 -19.62
C VAL A 84 -15.49 15.82 -18.33
N ALA A 85 -16.77 16.16 -18.32
CA ALA A 85 -17.43 16.74 -17.15
C ALA A 85 -17.77 15.68 -16.09
N THR A 86 -18.12 14.47 -16.54
CA THR A 86 -18.62 13.38 -15.68
C THR A 86 -17.59 12.27 -15.48
N GLU A 87 -16.82 11.93 -16.52
CA GLU A 87 -15.85 10.84 -16.52
C GLU A 87 -14.42 11.36 -16.28
N ARG A 88 -14.12 11.65 -15.01
CA ARG A 88 -12.78 12.01 -14.57
C ARG A 88 -11.85 10.80 -14.59
N LEU A 89 -10.55 11.04 -14.76
CA LEU A 89 -9.53 9.97 -14.72
C LEU A 89 -9.57 9.25 -13.37
N ILE A 90 -9.70 10.02 -12.30
CA ILE A 90 -9.91 9.54 -10.93
C ILE A 90 -11.36 9.86 -10.53
N ASP A 91 -12.21 8.83 -10.49
CA ASP A 91 -13.58 8.96 -10.02
C ASP A 91 -13.67 8.76 -8.50
N GLY A 92 -14.56 9.50 -7.83
CA GLY A 92 -14.78 9.36 -6.39
C GLY A 92 -15.33 7.99 -5.99
N ARG A 93 -15.98 7.26 -6.91
CA ARG A 93 -16.36 5.85 -6.70
C ARG A 93 -15.14 4.94 -6.70
N LEU A 94 -14.23 5.13 -7.67
CA LEU A 94 -12.98 4.40 -7.76
C LEU A 94 -12.14 4.62 -6.50
N LEU A 95 -11.97 5.88 -6.08
CA LEU A 95 -11.27 6.24 -4.84
C LEU A 95 -11.90 5.58 -3.61
N ARG A 96 -13.23 5.64 -3.45
CA ARG A 96 -13.88 5.00 -2.29
C ARG A 96 -13.66 3.49 -2.29
N TYR A 97 -13.75 2.84 -3.44
CA TYR A 97 -13.52 1.40 -3.55
C TYR A 97 -12.05 1.05 -3.22
N SER A 98 -11.08 1.72 -3.83
CA SER A 98 -9.67 1.45 -3.60
C SER A 98 -9.25 1.77 -2.17
N TYR A 99 -9.68 2.89 -1.60
CA TYR A 99 -9.28 3.29 -0.25
C TYR A 99 -9.99 2.47 0.84
N LEU A 100 -11.32 2.32 0.76
CA LEU A 100 -12.09 1.71 1.86
C LEU A 100 -12.09 0.19 1.83
N ILE A 101 -11.98 -0.42 0.65
CA ILE A 101 -12.00 -1.88 0.54
C ILE A 101 -10.58 -2.39 0.41
N ALA A 102 -9.90 -2.04 -0.68
CA ALA A 102 -8.57 -2.61 -0.96
C ALA A 102 -7.52 -2.12 0.05
N GLY A 103 -7.49 -0.82 0.35
CA GLY A 103 -6.56 -0.24 1.32
C GLY A 103 -6.77 -0.75 2.75
N VAL A 104 -8.01 -0.85 3.21
CA VAL A 104 -8.33 -1.40 4.55
C VAL A 104 -7.99 -2.88 4.63
N LEU A 105 -8.34 -3.67 3.62
CA LEU A 105 -7.98 -5.09 3.57
C LEU A 105 -6.47 -5.28 3.59
N GLN A 106 -5.72 -4.53 2.79
CA GLN A 106 -4.27 -4.66 2.72
C GLN A 106 -3.60 -4.22 4.04
N SER A 107 -4.04 -3.11 4.65
CA SER A 107 -3.59 -2.71 5.99
C SER A 107 -3.91 -3.76 7.05
N ALA A 108 -5.09 -4.39 6.99
CA ALA A 108 -5.44 -5.48 7.90
C ALA A 108 -4.54 -6.70 7.72
N VAL A 109 -4.25 -7.10 6.48
CA VAL A 109 -3.32 -8.20 6.17
C VAL A 109 -1.91 -7.88 6.68
N CYS A 110 -1.40 -6.66 6.42
CA CYS A 110 -0.10 -6.22 6.93
C CYS A 110 -0.06 -6.24 8.47
N MET A 111 -1.13 -5.81 9.13
CA MET A 111 -1.24 -5.82 10.58
C MET A 111 -1.28 -7.25 11.14
N ILE A 112 -2.03 -8.15 10.51
CA ILE A 112 -2.06 -9.58 10.88
C ILE A 112 -0.68 -10.21 10.70
N ALA A 113 -0.02 -9.94 9.57
CA ALA A 113 1.33 -10.42 9.31
C ALA A 113 2.31 -9.93 10.38
N PHE A 114 2.24 -8.63 10.73
CA PHE A 114 3.02 -8.06 11.81
C PHE A 114 2.80 -8.79 13.13
N PHE A 115 1.54 -8.95 13.58
CA PHE A 115 1.24 -9.66 14.82
C PHE A 115 1.60 -11.14 14.79
N SER A 116 1.53 -11.80 13.62
CA SER A 116 1.90 -13.21 13.49
C SER A 116 3.38 -13.47 13.81
N VAL A 117 4.25 -12.50 13.48
CA VAL A 117 5.67 -12.56 13.82
C VAL A 117 5.85 -12.51 15.34
N PHE A 118 5.23 -11.55 16.02
CA PHE A 118 5.31 -11.45 17.50
C PHE A 118 4.72 -12.66 18.21
N TRP A 119 3.63 -13.20 17.67
CA TRP A 119 3.04 -14.43 18.19
C TRP A 119 4.02 -15.61 18.10
N TRP A 120 4.77 -15.73 17.01
CA TRP A 120 5.79 -16.77 16.84
C TRP A 120 6.97 -16.59 17.81
N TYR A 121 7.32 -15.35 18.15
CA TYR A 121 8.33 -15.04 19.18
C TYR A 121 7.77 -15.08 20.62
N GLY A 122 6.51 -15.44 20.83
CA GLY A 122 5.89 -15.56 22.16
C GLY A 122 5.62 -14.23 22.86
N ILE A 123 5.69 -13.10 22.15
CA ILE A 123 5.43 -11.76 22.69
C ILE A 123 3.95 -11.44 22.56
N SER A 124 3.30 -11.09 23.68
CA SER A 124 1.86 -10.80 23.68
C SER A 124 1.55 -9.41 23.12
N VAL A 125 0.46 -9.30 22.34
CA VAL A 125 0.04 -8.07 21.62
C VAL A 125 0.03 -6.79 22.49
N PRO A 126 -0.39 -6.82 23.76
CA PRO A 126 -0.34 -5.63 24.63
C PRO A 126 1.08 -5.18 24.97
N GLN A 127 2.06 -6.11 25.02
CA GLN A 127 3.46 -5.78 25.29
C GLN A 127 4.13 -5.13 24.08
N VAL A 128 3.69 -5.45 22.86
CA VAL A 128 4.18 -4.79 21.64
C VAL A 128 3.65 -3.35 21.55
N ALA A 129 2.39 -3.15 21.93
CA ALA A 129 1.73 -1.85 21.90
C ALA A 129 2.16 -0.90 23.03
N PHE A 130 2.37 -1.44 24.25
CA PHE A 130 2.60 -0.64 25.46
C PHE A 130 3.91 -0.96 26.20
N GLY A 131 4.66 -1.99 25.77
CA GLY A 131 5.88 -2.42 26.45
C GLY A 131 7.13 -1.61 26.11
N ILE A 132 7.05 -0.67 25.14
CA ILE A 132 8.15 0.22 24.79
C ILE A 132 8.41 1.27 25.89
N ASP A 133 7.45 1.53 26.78
CA ASP A 133 7.56 2.54 27.83
C ASP A 133 8.44 2.14 29.04
N ARG A 134 9.10 0.97 29.01
CA ARG A 134 9.89 0.48 30.17
C ARG A 134 11.20 -0.22 29.86
N GLY A 135 11.92 0.12 28.79
CA GLY A 135 13.33 -0.27 28.61
C GLY A 135 13.66 -1.78 28.74
N ASN A 136 12.65 -2.66 28.68
CA ASN A 136 12.78 -4.09 28.94
C ASN A 136 12.06 -4.81 27.81
N PHE A 137 12.76 -4.99 26.69
CA PHE A 137 12.41 -6.03 25.74
C PHE A 137 12.66 -7.36 26.45
N LEU A 138 11.60 -7.93 27.03
CA LEU A 138 11.66 -9.25 27.66
C LEU A 138 11.87 -10.28 26.55
N VAL A 139 13.15 -10.55 26.26
CA VAL A 139 13.59 -11.78 25.61
C VAL A 139 12.98 -12.95 26.41
N PRO A 140 12.36 -13.97 25.78
CA PRO A 140 11.79 -15.13 26.46
C PRO A 140 12.80 -16.06 27.15
N ASP A 141 14.01 -15.60 27.43
CA ASP A 141 14.98 -16.27 28.28
C ASP A 141 15.27 -15.35 29.46
N GLY A 142 15.15 -15.89 30.67
CA GLY A 142 15.32 -15.18 31.96
C GLY A 142 16.74 -14.66 32.23
N SER A 143 17.27 -13.83 31.34
CA SER A 143 18.48 -13.06 31.51
C SER A 143 18.14 -11.60 31.26
N SER A 144 17.75 -10.91 32.33
CA SER A 144 17.75 -9.45 32.41
C SER A 144 19.19 -8.94 32.23
N SER A 145 19.63 -8.69 31.00
CA SER A 145 20.85 -7.93 30.78
C SER A 145 20.53 -6.45 31.01
N ASN A 146 20.74 -6.02 32.26
CA ASN A 146 20.84 -4.61 32.63
C ASN A 146 21.85 -3.92 31.71
N LEU A 147 21.37 -3.13 30.75
CA LEU A 147 22.20 -2.13 30.08
C LEU A 147 22.02 -0.80 30.80
N ASP A 148 22.52 -0.78 32.04
CA ASP A 148 22.87 0.44 32.75
C ASP A 148 24.39 0.40 32.97
N THR A 149 25.15 0.91 31.99
CA THR A 149 26.54 1.33 32.23
C THR A 149 27.00 2.34 31.17
N THR A 150 27.05 3.61 31.59
CA THR A 150 28.09 4.62 31.27
C THR A 150 28.60 4.75 29.82
N ARG A 151 28.09 5.73 29.06
CA ARG A 151 28.79 6.96 28.64
C ARG A 151 27.97 7.75 27.61
#